data_AF-A0A7K8NXB6-F1
#
_entry.id   AF-A0A7K8NXB6-F1
#
_cell.length_a   1.000
_cell.length_b   1.000
_cell.length_c   1.000
_cell.angle_alpha   90.00
_cell.angle_beta   90.00
_cell.angle_gamma   90.00
#
_symmetry.space_group_name_H-M   'P 1'
#
loop_
_entity.id
_entity.type
_entity.pdbx_description
1 polymer ?
#
loop_
_entity_poly.entity_id
_entity_poly.type
_entity_poly.pdbx_seq_one_letter_code
_entity_poly.pdbx_strand_id
1 'polypeptide(L)'
;PVPAVPQVLRSCTEFVEQHGVVDGIYRLSGVSSNIQRLRQEFDSDRCPDLHKDVYLQDIHCVSSLCKAYFRELPNPLLTYQLYDKFA
;
A
#
# COMPACT_ATOMS: atom_id res chain seq x y z
N PRO A 1 -20.71 -13.70 -3.32
CA PRO A 1 -19.76 -12.97 -2.43
C PRO A 1 -18.97 -11.96 -3.25
N VAL A 2 -19.08 -10.67 -2.93
CA VAL A 2 -18.22 -9.63 -3.54
C VAL A 2 -16.77 -10.02 -3.24
N PRO A 3 -15.85 -10.04 -4.23
CA PRO A 3 -14.45 -10.31 -3.92
C PRO A 3 -13.97 -9.27 -2.91
N ALA A 4 -13.52 -9.73 -1.75
CA ALA A 4 -13.03 -8.87 -0.69
C ALA A 4 -11.79 -8.12 -1.19
N VAL A 5 -11.78 -6.80 -1.06
CA VAL A 5 -10.59 -5.98 -1.32
C VAL A 5 -9.44 -6.50 -0.44
N PRO A 6 -8.22 -6.68 -0.99
CA PRO A 6 -7.05 -7.14 -0.24
C PRO A 6 -6.83 -6.36 1.06
N GLN A 7 -6.52 -7.06 2.16
CA GLN A 7 -6.35 -6.44 3.48
C GLN A 7 -5.26 -5.37 3.50
N VAL A 8 -4.16 -5.57 2.76
CA VAL A 8 -3.08 -4.58 2.61
C VAL A 8 -3.60 -3.26 2.05
N LEU A 9 -4.51 -3.29 1.08
CA LEU A 9 -5.10 -2.08 0.51
C LEU A 9 -5.96 -1.38 1.55
N ARG A 10 -6.84 -2.11 2.24
CA ARG A 10 -7.69 -1.55 3.30
C ARG A 10 -6.88 -0.88 4.40
N SER A 11 -5.92 -1.59 4.97
CA SER A 11 -5.08 -1.07 6.06
C SER A 11 -4.26 0.14 5.62
N CYS A 12 -3.67 0.10 4.41
CA CYS A 12 -2.91 1.24 3.91
C CYS A 12 -3.80 2.46 3.62
N THR A 13 -4.99 2.29 3.03
CA THR A 13 -5.88 3.41 2.74
C THR A 13 -6.43 4.04 4.01
N GLU A 14 -6.89 3.23 4.96
CA GLU A 14 -7.39 3.73 6.26
C GLU A 14 -6.29 4.51 7.00
N PHE A 15 -5.05 4.00 7.01
CA PHE A 15 -3.92 4.70 7.60
C PHE A 15 -3.61 6.03 6.89
N VAL A 16 -3.58 6.03 5.55
CA VAL A 16 -3.29 7.26 4.77
C VAL A 16 -4.41 8.29 4.90
N GLU A 17 -5.68 7.87 5.00
CA GLU A 17 -6.79 8.78 5.25
C GLU A 17 -6.71 9.43 6.64
N GLN A 18 -6.25 8.70 7.65
CA GLN A 18 -6.12 9.19 9.02
C GLN A 18 -4.84 10.03 9.26
N HIS A 19 -3.71 9.63 8.67
CA HIS A 19 -2.39 10.17 8.98
C HIS A 19 -1.67 10.79 7.77
N GLY A 20 -2.15 10.53 6.55
CA GLY A 20 -1.45 10.83 5.30
C GLY A 20 -1.69 12.21 4.71
N VAL A 21 -2.36 13.12 5.44
CA VAL A 21 -2.48 14.53 5.04
C VAL A 21 -1.15 15.26 5.33
N VAL A 22 -0.13 14.92 4.55
CA VAL A 22 1.24 15.42 4.64
C VAL A 22 1.75 15.79 3.24
N ASP A 23 2.76 16.67 3.16
CA ASP A 23 3.33 17.04 1.86
C ASP A 23 3.90 15.81 1.14
N GLY A 24 3.60 15.72 -0.15
CA GLY A 24 4.14 14.68 -1.00
C GLY A 24 3.66 13.26 -0.71
N ILE A 25 2.51 13.07 -0.04
CA ILE A 25 1.88 11.74 0.05
C ILE A 25 1.71 11.14 -1.35
N TYR A 26 2.05 9.85 -1.51
CA TYR A 26 2.18 9.14 -2.80
C TYR A 26 3.23 9.68 -3.79
N ARG A 27 3.73 10.91 -3.66
CA ARG A 27 4.83 11.47 -4.50
C ARG A 27 6.19 11.05 -3.95
N LEU A 28 6.42 11.25 -2.66
CA LEU A 28 7.64 10.86 -1.95
C LEU A 28 7.60 9.35 -1.63
N SER A 29 8.79 8.77 -1.49
CA SER A 29 8.96 7.37 -1.13
C SER A 29 9.39 7.27 0.33
N GLY A 30 8.82 6.30 1.05
CA GLY A 30 9.32 5.93 2.38
C GLY A 30 10.68 5.25 2.34
N VAL A 31 11.23 5.00 3.53
CA VAL A 31 12.53 4.34 3.68
C VAL A 31 12.42 2.88 3.21
N SER A 32 13.33 2.46 2.31
CA SER A 32 13.26 1.13 1.69
C SER A 32 13.24 -0.04 2.68
N SER A 33 13.97 0.07 3.80
CA SER A 33 13.98 -0.96 4.84
C SER A 33 12.63 -1.04 5.58
N ASN A 34 11.97 0.10 5.81
CA ASN A 34 10.65 0.15 6.43
C ASN A 34 9.60 -0.45 5.50
N ILE A 35 9.68 -0.16 4.20
CA ILE A 35 8.77 -0.73 3.18
C ILE A 35 8.91 -2.25 3.15
N GLN A 36 10.15 -2.75 3.11
CA GLN A 36 10.41 -4.19 3.07
C GLN A 36 9.96 -4.89 4.37
N ARG A 37 10.15 -4.24 5.52
CA ARG A 37 9.66 -4.75 6.80
C ARG A 37 8.13 -4.84 6.80
N LEU A 38 7.45 -3.76 6.41
CA LEU A 38 5.98 -3.74 6.42
C LEU A 38 5.40 -4.76 5.45
N ARG A 39 6.02 -4.93 4.27
CA ARG A 39 5.70 -6.00 3.32
C ARG A 39 5.78 -7.37 3.99
N GLN A 40 6.89 -7.69 4.63
CA GLN A 40 7.07 -8.98 5.31
C GLN A 40 6.02 -9.20 6.42
N GLU A 41 5.63 -8.14 7.13
CA GLU A 41 4.56 -8.22 8.11
C GLU A 41 3.22 -8.62 7.45
N PHE A 42 2.85 -8.00 6.32
CA PHE A 42 1.65 -8.41 5.56
C PHE A 42 1.75 -9.82 4.96
N ASP A 43 2.89 -10.19 4.37
CA ASP A 43 3.10 -11.50 3.73
C ASP A 43 3.07 -12.65 4.75
N SER A 44 3.34 -12.37 6.02
CA SER A 44 3.32 -13.35 7.11
C SER A 44 1.91 -13.68 7.65
N ASP A 45 0.85 -13.35 6.89
CA ASP A 45 -0.57 -13.43 7.30
C ASP A 45 -0.87 -12.69 8.62
N ARG A 46 -0.03 -11.71 8.97
CA ARG A 46 -0.26 -10.83 10.12
C ARG A 46 -0.97 -9.58 9.63
N CYS A 47 -1.92 -9.08 10.40
CA CYS A 47 -2.39 -7.70 10.26
C CYS A 47 -1.35 -6.81 10.99
N PRO A 48 -0.47 -6.10 10.27
CA PRO A 48 0.48 -5.22 10.92
C PRO A 48 -0.26 -4.10 11.65
N ASP A 49 0.18 -3.82 12.87
CA ASP A 49 -0.23 -2.62 13.58
C ASP A 49 0.53 -1.41 13.00
N LEU A 50 -0.20 -0.60 12.24
CA LEU A 50 0.31 0.61 11.59
C LEU A 50 0.44 1.80 12.55
N HIS A 51 -0.04 1.69 13.80
CA HIS A 51 0.11 2.74 14.81
C HIS A 51 1.46 2.68 15.55
N LYS A 52 2.35 1.75 15.19
CA LYS A 52 3.73 1.74 15.70
C LYS A 52 4.48 2.99 15.24
N ASP A 53 5.32 3.55 16.13
CA ASP A 53 6.12 4.76 15.87
C ASP A 53 6.90 4.70 14.56
N VAL A 54 7.45 3.53 14.21
CA VAL A 54 8.22 3.33 12.97
C VAL A 54 7.42 3.68 11.71
N TYR A 55 6.10 3.49 11.71
CA TYR A 55 5.21 3.78 10.58
C TYR A 55 4.60 5.17 10.68
N LEU A 56 4.32 5.67 11.89
CA LEU A 56 3.86 7.05 12.10
C LEU A 56 4.95 8.09 11.77
N GLN A 57 6.23 7.75 11.97
CA GLN A 57 7.36 8.62 11.61
C GLN A 57 7.74 8.53 10.12
N ASP A 58 7.30 7.48 9.41
CA ASP A 58 7.56 7.26 7.99
C ASP A 58 6.25 6.94 7.24
N ILE A 59 5.33 7.90 7.23
CA ILE A 59 4.02 7.78 6.58
C ILE A 59 4.16 7.40 5.10
N HIS A 60 5.22 7.88 4.44
CA HIS A 60 5.49 7.58 3.04
C HIS A 60 5.76 6.09 2.80
N CYS A 61 6.26 5.35 3.79
CA CYS A 61 6.43 3.90 3.72
C CYS A 61 5.10 3.19 3.42
N VAL A 62 4.04 3.53 4.15
CA VAL A 62 2.71 2.91 3.99
C VAL A 62 2.14 3.22 2.61
N SER A 63 2.26 4.47 2.14
CA SER A 63 1.82 4.86 0.80
C SER A 63 2.64 4.18 -0.32
N SER A 64 3.95 3.97 -0.10
CA SER A 64 4.82 3.26 -1.02
C SER A 64 4.46 1.80 -1.13
N LEU A 65 4.14 1.13 0.00
CA LEU A 65 3.70 -0.26 -0.02
C LEU A 65 2.36 -0.41 -0.74
N CYS A 66 1.41 0.49 -0.50
CA CYS A 66 0.12 0.51 -1.19
C CYS A 66 0.30 0.56 -2.73
N LYS A 67 1.16 1.45 -3.23
CA LYS A 67 1.50 1.52 -4.66
C LYS A 67 2.22 0.25 -5.15
N ALA A 68 3.15 -0.26 -4.36
CA ALA A 68 3.93 -1.45 -4.72
C ALA A 68 3.02 -2.67 -4.92
N TYR A 69 1.99 -2.83 -4.09
CA TYR A 69 1.00 -3.89 -4.23
C TYR A 69 0.38 -3.91 -5.64
N PHE A 70 -0.15 -2.77 -6.11
CA PHE A 70 -0.74 -2.69 -7.45
C PHE A 70 0.25 -2.96 -8.58
N ARG A 71 1.50 -2.48 -8.43
CA ARG A 71 2.57 -2.67 -9.40
C ARG A 71 2.99 -4.14 -9.52
N GLU A 72 2.88 -4.91 -8.45
CA GLU A 72 3.34 -6.30 -8.36
C GLU A 72 2.23 -7.32 -8.67
N LEU A 73 1.00 -6.85 -8.94
CA LEU A 73 -0.06 -7.74 -9.41
C LEU A 73 0.36 -8.43 -10.72
N PRO A 74 0.15 -9.76 -10.85
CA PRO A 74 0.48 -10.47 -12.08
C PRO A 74 -0.36 -10.01 -13.27
N ASN A 75 -1.57 -9.52 -13.01
CA ASN A 75 -2.43 -8.81 -13.96
C ASN A 75 -2.76 -7.44 -13.35
N PRO A 76 -2.44 -6.30 -13.99
CA PRO A 76 -2.62 -4.98 -13.40
C PRO A 76 -4.09 -4.71 -13.05
N LEU A 77 -4.33 -3.72 -12.18
CA LEU A 77 -5.68 -3.37 -11.71
C LEU A 77 -6.69 -3.17 -12.86
N LEU A 78 -6.27 -2.52 -13.95
CA LEU A 78 -7.10 -2.28 -15.14
C LEU A 78 -7.06 -3.42 -16.16
N THR A 79 -6.32 -4.49 -15.86
CA THR A 79 -6.16 -5.72 -16.66
C THR A 79 -5.54 -5.54 -18.04
N TYR A 80 -4.77 -6.52 -18.50
CA TYR A 80 -4.21 -6.49 -19.86
C TYR A 80 -5.30 -6.52 -20.94
N GLN A 81 -6.41 -7.24 -20.69
CA GLN A 81 -7.50 -7.42 -21.66
C GLN A 81 -8.26 -6.13 -21.98
N LEU A 82 -8.23 -5.15 -21.08
CA LEU A 82 -8.96 -3.89 -21.23
C LEU A 82 -8.03 -2.71 -21.55
N TYR A 83 -6.72 -2.93 -21.67
CA TYR A 83 -5.73 -1.87 -21.85
C TYR A 83 -6.07 -0.95 -23.03
N ASP A 84 -6.30 -1.52 -24.21
CA ASP A 84 -6.63 -0.75 -25.43
C ASP A 84 -7.99 -0.04 -25.36
N LYS A 85 -8.86 -0.40 -24.40
CA LYS A 85 -10.15 0.26 -24.18
C LYS A 85 -10.04 1.47 -23.25
N PHE A 86 -8.97 1.53 -22.45
CA PHE A 86 -8.68 2.64 -21.54
C PHE A 86 -7.66 3.63 -22.09
N ALA A 87 -6.96 3.28 -23.18
CA ALA A 87 -5.94 4.08 -23.84
C ALA A 87 -6.52 5.23 -24.69
#